data_AF-A0AB39MD96-F1
#
_entry.id   AF-A0AB39MD96-F1
#
_cell.length_a   1.000
_cell.length_b   1.000
_cell.length_c   1.000
_cell.angle_alpha   90.00
_cell.angle_beta   90.00
_cell.angle_gamma   90.00
#
_symmetry.space_group_name_H-M   'P 1'
#
loop_
_entity.id
_entity.type
_entity.pdbx_description
1 polymer ?
#
loop_
_entity_poly.entity_id
_entity_poly.type
_entity_poly.pdbx_seq_one_letter_code
_entity_poly.pdbx_strand_id
1 'polypeptide(L)'
;MSDHGIAPVPAPIPAPVAAPGSPPVPAPIPAPVPAHQPPYYAVVFTSLRTAGDNGYGETADRMGELVKEIPGFLGEDSARVPGGLGITVAYFRDLAGIEAWRAHAEHRAAKEYGREHWYERYSLHIAKVEYSRGYERGAEAEAEAGTEAGAVTGARVEAAAETGARVEAVAETGAHV
;
A
#
# COMPACT_ATOMS: atom_id res chain seq x y z
N MET A 1 33.26 17.54 -17.60
CA MET A 1 31.80 17.44 -17.37
C MET A 1 31.34 16.22 -18.09
N SER A 2 31.32 15.08 -17.40
CA SER A 2 30.94 13.80 -18.01
C SER A 2 29.43 13.70 -17.99
N ASP A 3 28.87 13.62 -19.19
CA ASP A 3 27.47 13.38 -19.45
C ASP A 3 27.11 11.97 -18.97
N HIS A 4 26.43 11.86 -17.82
CA HIS A 4 25.85 10.60 -17.37
C HIS A 4 24.50 10.43 -18.08
N GLY A 5 24.56 9.99 -19.33
CA GLY A 5 23.39 9.58 -20.10
C GLY A 5 22.60 8.51 -19.34
N ILE A 6 21.38 8.85 -18.93
CA ILE A 6 20.39 7.91 -18.40
C ILE A 6 20.07 6.92 -19.53
N ALA A 7 20.32 5.64 -19.30
CA ALA A 7 19.97 4.59 -20.24
C ALA A 7 18.44 4.57 -20.45
N PRO A 8 17.96 4.39 -21.69
CA PRO A 8 16.52 4.29 -21.96
C PRO A 8 15.92 3.11 -21.18
N VAL A 9 14.71 3.32 -20.68
CA VAL A 9 13.89 2.25 -20.08
C VAL A 9 13.79 1.12 -21.10
N PRO A 10 14.11 -0.15 -20.73
CA PRO A 10 13.99 -1.26 -21.66
C PRO A 10 12.54 -1.36 -22.16
N ALA A 11 12.38 -1.65 -23.46
CA ALA A 11 11.08 -1.93 -24.05
C ALA A 11 10.36 -3.05 -23.27
N PRO A 12 9.02 -3.02 -23.14
CA PRO A 12 8.27 -4.07 -22.45
C PRO A 12 8.61 -5.43 -23.05
N ILE A 13 8.90 -6.39 -22.17
CA ILE A 13 9.17 -7.77 -22.58
C ILE A 13 7.85 -8.31 -23.14
N PRO A 14 7.80 -8.85 -24.37
CA PRO A 14 6.55 -9.39 -24.90
C PRO A 14 6.04 -10.49 -23.98
N ALA A 15 4.80 -10.32 -23.50
CA ALA A 15 4.15 -11.28 -22.61
C ALA A 15 4.21 -12.70 -23.23
N PRO A 16 4.45 -13.74 -22.42
CA PRO A 16 4.35 -15.11 -22.92
C PRO A 16 2.93 -15.32 -23.44
N VAL A 17 2.82 -15.73 -24.71
CA VAL A 17 1.57 -16.23 -25.28
C VAL A 17 1.07 -17.34 -24.37
N ALA A 18 -0.06 -17.09 -23.71
CA ALA A 18 -0.70 -18.07 -22.84
C ALA A 18 -1.08 -19.30 -23.69
N ALA A 19 -0.59 -20.47 -23.28
CA ALA A 19 -1.02 -21.74 -23.85
C ALA A 19 -2.54 -21.92 -23.64
N PRO A 20 -3.33 -22.24 -24.68
CA PRO A 20 -4.77 -22.43 -24.52
C PRO A 20 -5.03 -23.74 -23.76
N GLY A 21 -5.80 -23.68 -22.66
CA GLY A 21 -6.46 -24.87 -22.10
C GLY A 21 -6.45 -25.07 -20.58
N SER A 22 -5.85 -24.20 -19.78
CA SER A 22 -6.07 -24.24 -18.32
C SER A 22 -7.28 -23.35 -17.97
N PRO A 23 -8.30 -23.86 -17.23
CA PRO A 23 -9.29 -22.98 -16.64
C PRO A 23 -8.55 -21.98 -15.73
N PRO A 24 -8.90 -20.68 -15.76
CA PRO A 24 -8.24 -19.72 -14.89
C PRO A 24 -8.44 -20.17 -13.45
N VAL A 25 -7.34 -20.40 -12.72
CA VAL A 25 -7.39 -20.47 -11.26
C VAL A 25 -8.04 -19.16 -10.81
N PRO A 26 -9.16 -19.19 -10.06
CA PRO A 26 -9.80 -17.96 -9.62
C PRO A 26 -8.77 -17.16 -8.85
N ALA A 27 -8.52 -15.93 -9.29
CA ALA A 27 -7.60 -15.04 -8.61
C ALA A 27 -8.06 -14.90 -7.14
N PRO A 28 -7.14 -14.94 -6.16
CA PRO A 28 -7.51 -14.72 -4.78
C PRO A 28 -8.25 -13.38 -4.67
N ILE A 29 -9.34 -13.38 -3.91
CA ILE A 29 -10.12 -12.16 -3.68
C ILE A 29 -9.19 -11.16 -2.98
N PRO A 30 -9.04 -9.92 -3.49
CA PRO A 30 -8.22 -8.93 -2.83
C PRO A 30 -8.76 -8.65 -1.42
N ALA A 31 -7.88 -8.81 -0.43
CA ALA A 31 -8.16 -8.57 0.98
C ALA A 31 -7.28 -7.41 1.47
N PRO A 32 -7.71 -6.63 2.47
CA PRO A 32 -6.90 -5.55 3.02
C PRO A 32 -5.62 -6.11 3.66
N VAL A 33 -4.53 -5.34 3.58
CA VAL A 33 -3.30 -5.66 4.32
C VAL A 33 -3.63 -5.80 5.82
N PRO A 34 -3.20 -6.89 6.48
CA PRO A 34 -3.45 -7.08 7.90
C PRO A 34 -2.87 -5.94 8.76
N ALA A 35 -3.50 -5.68 9.90
CA ALA A 35 -3.00 -4.69 10.84
C ALA A 35 -1.63 -5.10 11.41
N HIS A 36 -0.66 -4.19 11.31
CA HIS A 36 0.68 -4.35 11.88
C HIS A 36 0.80 -3.63 13.22
N GLN A 37 1.77 -4.01 14.05
CA GLN A 37 2.06 -3.30 15.29
C GLN A 37 2.69 -1.92 15.01
N PRO A 38 2.07 -0.81 15.43
CA PRO A 38 2.65 0.53 15.30
C PRO A 38 3.90 0.74 16.18
N PRO A 39 4.78 1.72 15.84
CA PRO A 39 4.66 2.61 14.70
C PRO A 39 5.22 2.02 13.40
N TYR A 40 4.55 2.34 12.29
CA TYR A 40 5.05 2.13 10.93
C TYR A 40 4.59 3.29 10.04
N TYR A 41 4.87 3.24 8.73
CA TYR A 41 4.55 4.30 7.79
C TYR A 41 3.63 3.81 6.68
N ALA A 42 2.75 4.69 6.23
CA ALA A 42 1.91 4.50 5.05
C ALA A 42 2.28 5.53 3.98
N VAL A 43 2.50 5.05 2.77
CA VAL A 43 2.71 5.85 1.57
C VAL A 43 1.42 5.81 0.76
N VAL A 44 0.66 6.90 0.78
CA VAL A 44 -0.63 7.03 0.10
C VAL A 44 -0.42 7.77 -1.21
N PHE A 45 -0.56 7.06 -2.33
CA PHE A 45 -0.54 7.61 -3.67
C PHE A 45 -1.96 7.63 -4.25
N THR A 46 -2.49 8.81 -4.55
CA THR A 46 -3.78 8.95 -5.23
C THR A 46 -3.58 9.58 -6.60
N SER A 47 -4.20 9.03 -7.64
CA SER A 47 -3.96 9.44 -9.03
C SER A 47 -5.23 9.45 -9.88
N LEU A 48 -5.28 10.41 -10.81
CA LEU A 48 -6.08 10.33 -12.02
C LEU A 48 -5.18 9.96 -13.19
N ARG A 49 -5.64 9.00 -13.99
CA ARG A 49 -4.91 8.53 -15.17
C ARG A 49 -5.39 9.22 -16.44
N THR A 50 -4.48 9.42 -17.38
CA THR A 50 -4.81 9.73 -18.77
C THR A 50 -5.56 8.57 -19.41
N ALA A 51 -6.23 8.82 -20.54
CA ALA A 51 -6.90 7.76 -21.29
C ALA A 51 -5.89 6.81 -21.94
N GLY A 52 -6.25 5.53 -22.00
CA GLY A 52 -5.39 4.46 -22.52
C GLY A 52 -4.53 3.81 -21.43
N ASP A 53 -4.18 2.54 -21.64
CA ASP A 53 -3.35 1.85 -20.64
C ASP A 53 -1.87 2.23 -20.75
N ASN A 54 -1.36 2.37 -21.98
CA ASN A 54 0.02 2.80 -22.28
C ASN A 54 1.10 2.01 -21.51
N GLY A 55 0.87 0.73 -21.21
CA GLY A 55 1.79 -0.14 -20.46
C GLY A 55 1.74 0.04 -18.93
N TYR A 56 0.76 0.79 -18.42
CA TYR A 56 0.60 1.00 -16.98
C TYR A 56 0.34 -0.30 -16.24
N GLY A 57 -0.56 -1.17 -16.74
CA GLY A 57 -0.93 -2.40 -16.03
C GLY A 57 0.29 -3.29 -15.77
N GLU A 58 1.04 -3.59 -16.83
CA GLU A 58 2.27 -4.37 -16.75
C GLU A 58 3.33 -3.73 -15.83
N THR A 59 3.50 -2.41 -15.94
CA THR A 59 4.48 -1.72 -15.08
C THR A 59 4.03 -1.70 -13.62
N ALA A 60 2.73 -1.53 -13.36
CA ALA A 60 2.18 -1.56 -12.01
C ALA A 60 2.37 -2.95 -11.37
N ASP A 61 2.11 -4.01 -12.12
CA ASP A 61 2.35 -5.39 -11.67
C ASP A 61 3.86 -5.59 -11.37
N ARG A 62 4.74 -5.10 -12.25
CA ARG A 62 6.20 -5.14 -12.01
C ARG A 62 6.61 -4.37 -10.76
N MET A 63 6.03 -3.20 -10.50
CA MET A 63 6.32 -2.43 -9.29
C MET A 63 5.82 -3.14 -8.04
N GLY A 64 4.66 -3.80 -8.11
CA GLY A 64 4.11 -4.62 -7.04
C GLY A 64 4.98 -5.82 -6.70
N GLU A 65 5.65 -6.44 -7.68
CA GLU A 65 6.63 -7.50 -7.40
C GLU A 65 7.93 -6.96 -6.80
N LEU A 66 8.46 -5.87 -7.35
CA LEU A 66 9.72 -5.28 -6.87
C LEU A 66 9.62 -4.70 -5.45
N VAL A 67 8.51 -4.08 -5.10
CA VAL A 67 8.35 -3.47 -3.78
C VAL A 67 8.39 -4.52 -2.66
N LYS A 68 7.98 -5.77 -2.94
CA LYS A 68 8.07 -6.90 -2.00
C LYS A 68 9.51 -7.25 -1.62
N GLU A 69 10.47 -6.93 -2.47
CA GLU A 69 11.89 -7.18 -2.21
C GLU A 69 12.52 -6.10 -1.32
N ILE A 70 11.83 -4.97 -1.10
CA ILE A 70 12.34 -3.87 -0.29
C ILE A 70 12.32 -4.25 1.20
N PRO A 71 13.48 -4.20 1.89
CA PRO A 71 13.52 -4.45 3.33
C PRO A 71 12.58 -3.52 4.10
N GLY A 72 11.69 -4.11 4.89
CA GLY A 72 10.71 -3.38 5.68
C GLY A 72 9.39 -3.08 4.98
N PHE A 73 9.15 -3.55 3.75
CA PHE A 73 7.82 -3.55 3.15
C PHE A 73 6.86 -4.47 3.95
N LEU A 74 5.65 -3.97 4.21
CA LEU A 74 4.63 -4.63 5.04
C LEU A 74 3.37 -5.03 4.25
N GLY A 75 3.28 -4.65 2.97
CA GLY A 75 2.14 -4.91 2.09
C GLY A 75 1.65 -3.65 1.39
N GLU A 76 0.74 -3.83 0.43
CA GLU A 76 0.05 -2.72 -0.22
C GLU A 76 -1.43 -3.02 -0.47
N ASP A 77 -2.26 -1.99 -0.38
CA ASP A 77 -3.65 -2.00 -0.81
C ASP A 77 -3.79 -1.12 -2.07
N SER A 78 -4.53 -1.59 -3.06
CA SER A 78 -4.78 -0.83 -4.29
C SER A 78 -6.24 -0.94 -4.70
N ALA A 79 -6.85 0.19 -5.02
CA ALA A 79 -8.23 0.25 -5.49
C ALA A 79 -8.37 1.30 -6.59
N ARG A 80 -9.28 1.05 -7.52
CA ARG A 80 -9.55 1.96 -8.63
C ARG A 80 -11.01 1.96 -9.00
N VAL A 81 -11.54 3.18 -9.18
CA VAL A 81 -12.85 3.37 -9.78
C VAL A 81 -12.68 3.35 -11.32
N PRO A 82 -13.52 2.62 -12.07
CA PRO A 82 -13.48 2.65 -13.53
C PRO A 82 -13.53 4.08 -14.08
N GLY A 83 -12.52 4.45 -14.87
CA GLY A 83 -12.39 5.80 -15.44
C GLY A 83 -12.17 6.94 -14.43
N GLY A 84 -11.90 6.62 -13.17
CA GLY A 84 -11.84 7.59 -12.07
C GLY A 84 -10.58 7.50 -11.24
N LEU A 85 -10.70 7.96 -9.99
CA LEU A 85 -9.63 7.98 -9.00
C LEU A 85 -9.10 6.57 -8.72
N GLY A 86 -7.79 6.44 -8.68
CA GLY A 86 -7.14 5.28 -8.07
C GLY A 86 -6.31 5.67 -6.87
N ILE A 87 -6.23 4.74 -5.93
CA ILE A 87 -5.44 4.85 -4.72
C ILE A 87 -4.56 3.61 -4.58
N THR A 88 -3.32 3.82 -4.20
CA THR A 88 -2.39 2.78 -3.78
C THR A 88 -1.81 3.21 -2.44
N VAL A 89 -1.92 2.34 -1.43
CA VAL A 89 -1.35 2.56 -0.11
C VAL A 89 -0.32 1.47 0.14
N ALA A 90 0.95 1.86 0.22
CA ALA A 90 2.03 0.93 0.54
C ALA A 90 2.50 1.15 1.98
N TYR A 91 2.65 0.08 2.74
CA TYR A 91 3.03 0.12 4.15
C TYR A 91 4.50 -0.28 4.32
N PHE A 92 5.23 0.48 5.13
CA PHE A 92 6.65 0.25 5.41
C PHE A 92 6.91 0.36 6.90
N ARG A 93 7.77 -0.50 7.44
CA ARG A 93 8.18 -0.47 8.84
C ARG A 93 8.85 0.86 9.22
N ASP A 94 9.64 1.42 8.32
CA ASP A 94 10.47 2.59 8.59
C ASP A 94 10.67 3.46 7.34
N LEU A 95 11.11 4.71 7.55
CA LEU A 95 11.41 5.64 6.45
C LEU A 95 12.59 5.17 5.58
N ALA A 96 13.47 4.32 6.09
CA ALA A 96 14.59 3.80 5.32
C ALA A 96 14.12 2.86 4.20
N GLY A 97 13.12 2.01 4.46
CA GLY A 97 12.45 1.23 3.42
C GLY A 97 11.80 2.09 2.35
N ILE A 98 11.16 3.21 2.75
CA ILE A 98 10.55 4.15 1.79
C ILE A 98 11.62 4.82 0.92
N GLU A 99 12.74 5.25 1.50
CA GLU A 99 13.83 5.85 0.72
C GLU A 99 14.51 4.82 -0.20
N ALA A 100 14.72 3.59 0.28
CA ALA A 100 15.23 2.50 -0.55
C ALA A 100 14.31 2.24 -1.75
N TRP A 101 12.99 2.21 -1.53
CA TRP A 101 12.03 2.08 -2.62
C TRP A 101 12.06 3.29 -3.56
N ARG A 102 12.09 4.50 -3.02
CA ARG A 102 12.17 5.75 -3.82
C ARG A 102 13.40 5.77 -4.72
N ALA A 103 14.51 5.22 -4.26
CA ALA A 103 15.80 5.14 -4.94
C ALA A 103 15.94 3.90 -5.86
N HIS A 104 15.00 2.95 -5.83
CA HIS A 104 15.04 1.78 -6.72
C HIS A 104 15.03 2.22 -8.20
N ALA A 105 15.93 1.67 -9.00
CA ALA A 105 16.20 2.18 -10.36
C ALA A 105 14.97 2.06 -11.28
N GLU A 106 14.33 0.89 -11.31
CA GLU A 106 13.13 0.67 -12.12
C GLU A 106 11.96 1.52 -11.64
N HIS A 107 11.83 1.73 -10.32
CA HIS A 107 10.76 2.57 -9.77
C HIS A 107 10.96 4.04 -10.11
N ARG A 108 12.22 4.52 -10.13
CA ARG A 108 12.54 5.89 -10.58
C ARG A 108 12.13 6.08 -12.04
N ALA A 109 12.52 5.15 -12.91
CA ALA A 109 12.16 5.18 -14.32
C ALA A 109 10.64 5.14 -14.54
N ALA A 110 9.93 4.26 -13.81
CA ALA A 110 8.47 4.17 -13.89
C ALA A 110 7.77 5.47 -13.43
N LYS A 111 8.28 6.16 -12.41
CA LYS A 111 7.75 7.45 -11.96
C LYS A 111 7.95 8.55 -13.00
N GLU A 112 9.13 8.60 -13.62
CA GLU A 112 9.43 9.57 -14.68
C GLU A 112 8.52 9.35 -15.89
N TYR A 113 8.46 8.12 -16.40
CA TYR A 113 7.57 7.78 -17.51
C TYR A 113 6.10 8.00 -17.17
N GLY A 114 5.67 7.65 -15.96
CA GLY A 114 4.30 7.82 -15.51
C GLY A 114 3.85 9.28 -15.45
N ARG A 115 4.73 10.21 -15.08
CA ARG A 115 4.43 11.66 -15.12
C ARG A 115 4.20 12.16 -16.53
N GLU A 116 4.91 11.60 -17.51
CA GLU A 116 4.82 12.02 -18.90
C GLU A 116 3.60 11.39 -19.61
N HIS A 117 3.24 10.15 -19.25
CA HIS A 117 2.32 9.35 -20.05
C HIS A 117 1.06 8.86 -19.34
N TRP A 118 1.12 8.61 -18.02
CA TRP A 118 0.04 7.90 -17.31
C TRP A 118 -0.80 8.79 -16.41
N TYR A 119 -0.25 9.84 -15.83
CA TYR A 119 -0.94 10.61 -14.79
C TYR A 119 -1.33 12.00 -15.29
N GLU A 120 -2.63 12.30 -15.23
CA GLU A 120 -3.12 13.67 -15.41
C GLU A 120 -2.84 14.51 -14.16
N ARG A 121 -3.07 13.91 -12.98
CA ARG A 121 -2.71 14.50 -11.68
C ARG A 121 -2.58 13.40 -10.63
N TYR A 122 -1.76 13.65 -9.61
CA TYR A 122 -1.67 12.77 -8.45
C TYR A 122 -1.26 13.55 -7.19
N SER A 123 -1.48 12.97 -6.02
CA SER A 123 -0.85 13.37 -4.76
C SER A 123 -0.13 12.20 -4.11
N LEU A 124 0.90 12.51 -3.30
CA LEU A 124 1.64 11.54 -2.51
C LEU A 124 1.72 12.05 -1.08
N HIS A 125 1.29 11.23 -0.13
CA HIS A 125 1.40 11.50 1.30
C HIS A 125 2.19 10.38 1.97
N ILE A 126 3.09 10.74 2.89
CA ILE A 126 3.76 9.79 3.77
C ILE A 126 3.30 10.12 5.18
N ALA A 127 2.63 9.16 5.82
CA ALA A 127 2.09 9.32 7.16
C ALA A 127 2.67 8.26 8.10
N LYS A 128 2.90 8.64 9.36
CA LYS A 128 3.23 7.68 10.42
C LYS A 128 1.93 7.14 10.99
N VAL A 129 1.80 5.82 11.02
CA VAL A 129 0.69 5.13 11.64
C VAL A 129 1.02 4.94 13.11
N GLU A 130 0.22 5.56 13.98
CA GLU A 130 0.33 5.45 15.44
C GLU A 130 -0.63 4.40 16.02
N TYR A 131 -1.65 4.01 15.25
CA TYR A 131 -2.67 3.05 15.67
C TYR A 131 -3.13 2.19 14.49
N SER A 132 -3.30 0.88 14.71
CA SER A 132 -3.78 -0.06 13.71
C SER A 132 -4.58 -1.19 14.36
N ARG A 133 -5.70 -1.57 13.76
CA ARG A 133 -6.57 -2.67 14.21
C ARG A 133 -7.17 -3.37 13.00
N GLY A 134 -7.15 -4.70 13.00
CA GLY A 134 -7.87 -5.54 12.03
C GLY A 134 -9.23 -5.97 12.57
N TYR A 135 -10.16 -6.27 11.67
CA TYR A 135 -11.45 -6.88 12.00
C TYR A 135 -11.80 -7.92 10.96
N GLU A 136 -12.22 -9.09 11.41
CA GLU A 136 -12.74 -10.16 10.57
C GLU A 136 -14.06 -10.65 11.18
N ARG A 137 -15.12 -10.71 10.35
CA ARG A 137 -16.43 -11.14 10.82
C ARG A 137 -16.37 -12.62 11.20
N GLY A 138 -16.69 -12.93 12.46
CA GLY A 138 -16.76 -14.31 12.96
C GLY A 138 -15.49 -14.80 13.67
N ALA A 139 -14.36 -14.08 13.55
CA ALA A 139 -13.12 -14.47 14.24
C ALA A 139 -13.23 -14.39 15.78
N GLU A 140 -14.03 -13.47 16.31
CA GLU A 140 -14.29 -13.34 17.76
C GLU A 140 -15.16 -14.48 18.30
N ALA A 141 -16.07 -15.04 17.48
CA ALA A 141 -16.94 -16.15 17.87
C ALA A 141 -16.18 -17.49 17.99
N GLU A 142 -15.12 -17.67 17.21
CA GLU A 142 -14.24 -18.84 17.29
C GLU A 142 -13.27 -18.76 18.49
N ALA A 143 -12.80 -17.55 18.82
CA ALA A 143 -11.97 -17.30 20.00
C ALA A 143 -12.74 -17.53 21.32
N GLU A 144 -14.02 -17.14 21.39
CA GLU A 144 -14.88 -17.43 22.55
C GLU A 144 -15.29 -18.90 22.62
N ALA A 145 -15.59 -19.56 21.50
CA ALA A 145 -15.89 -21.00 21.46
C ALA A 145 -14.69 -21.87 21.88
N GLY A 146 -13.46 -21.43 21.61
CA GLY A 146 -12.23 -22.06 22.10
C GLY A 146 -11.94 -21.78 23.59
N THR A 147 -12.47 -20.67 24.13
CA THR A 147 -12.32 -20.27 25.53
C THR A 147 -13.36 -20.94 26.44
N GLU A 148 -14.59 -21.18 25.94
CA GLU A 148 -15.63 -21.93 26.66
C GLU A 148 -15.27 -23.41 26.89
N ALA A 149 -14.42 -24.00 26.05
CA ALA A 149 -13.88 -25.34 26.29
C ALA A 149 -12.83 -25.40 27.44
N GLY A 150 -12.42 -24.25 27.99
CA GLY A 150 -11.35 -24.15 28.99
C GLY A 150 -11.67 -23.36 30.27
N ALA A 151 -12.80 -22.67 30.38
CA ALA A 151 -13.06 -21.76 31.50
C ALA A 151 -14.21 -22.22 32.41
N VAL A 152 -13.91 -23.13 33.33
CA VAL A 152 -14.65 -23.27 34.58
C VAL A 152 -14.05 -22.32 35.63
N THR A 153 -14.90 -21.45 36.16
CA THR A 153 -14.75 -20.60 37.37
C THR A 153 -14.14 -19.21 37.21
N GLY A 154 -14.98 -18.19 37.43
CA GLY A 154 -14.61 -17.13 38.38
C GLY A 154 -14.70 -15.68 37.92
N ALA A 155 -15.89 -15.09 38.10
CA ALA A 155 -16.14 -13.69 38.51
C ALA A 155 -15.75 -12.52 37.57
N ARG A 156 -16.81 -11.89 37.08
CA ARG A 156 -16.96 -10.55 36.47
C ARG A 156 -16.52 -9.40 37.38
N VAL A 157 -15.88 -8.37 36.82
CA VAL A 157 -16.16 -6.94 37.12
C VAL A 157 -15.98 -6.12 35.84
N GLU A 158 -17.02 -5.37 35.47
CA GLU A 158 -17.02 -4.39 34.40
C GLU A 158 -16.37 -3.07 34.84
N ALA A 159 -15.70 -2.38 33.91
CA ALA A 159 -15.48 -0.95 34.00
C ALA A 159 -15.50 -0.33 32.60
N ALA A 160 -16.54 0.47 32.35
CA ALA A 160 -16.63 1.41 31.25
C ALA A 160 -15.56 2.51 31.40
N ALA A 161 -15.03 2.99 30.27
CA ALA A 161 -14.40 4.30 30.20
C ALA A 161 -14.57 4.87 28.78
N GLU A 162 -15.56 5.75 28.65
CA GLU A 162 -15.53 6.85 27.68
C GLU A 162 -14.26 7.66 27.90
N THR A 163 -13.54 8.01 26.83
CA THR A 163 -12.71 9.23 26.85
C THR A 163 -12.66 9.82 25.45
N GLY A 164 -13.34 10.95 25.29
CA GLY A 164 -13.21 11.81 24.13
C GLY A 164 -11.80 12.42 24.07
N ALA A 165 -11.26 12.52 22.85
CA ALA A 165 -10.04 13.27 22.58
C ALA A 165 -10.39 14.49 21.72
N ARG A 166 -10.29 15.63 22.38
CA ARG A 166 -10.38 17.01 21.90
C ARG A 166 -9.22 17.26 20.92
N VAL A 167 -9.50 17.75 19.72
CA VAL A 167 -8.47 18.16 18.76
C VAL A 167 -8.03 19.58 19.12
N GLU A 168 -6.86 19.73 19.74
CA GLU A 168 -6.24 21.05 19.89
C GLU A 168 -5.41 21.38 18.65
N ALA A 169 -5.71 22.53 18.06
CA ALA A 169 -4.96 23.13 16.98
C ALA A 169 -3.60 23.60 17.49
N VAL A 170 -2.52 23.15 16.85
CA VAL A 170 -1.20 23.74 17.02
C VAL A 170 -0.86 24.54 15.78
N ALA A 171 -0.60 25.82 16.03
CA ALA A 171 -0.30 26.87 15.08
C ALA A 171 1.10 26.75 14.44
N GLU A 172 1.22 27.44 13.31
CA GLU A 172 2.36 27.60 12.43
C GLU A 172 3.65 28.10 13.10
N THR A 173 4.79 27.59 12.63
CA THR A 173 6.04 28.33 12.36
C THR A 173 6.85 27.44 11.41
N GLY A 174 7.10 27.73 10.14
CA GLY A 174 7.73 28.93 9.56
C GLY A 174 9.20 28.59 9.25
N ALA A 175 9.55 28.41 7.97
CA ALA A 175 10.86 28.79 7.40
C ALA A 175 10.96 28.39 5.91
N HIS A 176 11.17 29.41 5.08
CA HIS A 176 11.63 29.37 3.71
C HIS A 176 13.00 28.68 3.57
N VAL A 177 13.21 27.95 2.48
CA VAL A 177 14.17 28.22 1.38
C VAL A 177 13.70 27.45 0.14
#